data_AF-D2XUY6-F1
#
_entry.id   AF-D2XUY6-F1
#
_cell.length_a   1.000
_cell.length_b   1.000
_cell.length_c   1.000
_cell.angle_alpha   90.00
_cell.angle_beta   90.00
_cell.angle_gamma   90.00
#
_symmetry.space_group_name_H-M   'P 1'
#
loop_
_entity.id
_entity.type
_entity.pdbx_description
1 polymer ?
#
loop_
_entity_poly.entity_id
_entity_poly.type
_entity_poly.pdbx_seq_one_letter_code
_entity_poly.pdbx_strand_id
1 'polypeptide(L)' 'VDIDWEYPKNDEEAANMVLLLQAVRDELDSYSAAHANGYHFQLSIAAPAGPSNYNLLKLQELGAVLDHI' A
#
# COMPACT_ATOMS: atom_id res chain seq x y z
N VAL A 1 3.59 8.93 1.47
CA VAL A 1 2.17 9.13 1.82
C VAL A 1 1.72 7.97 2.68
N ASP A 2 0.68 8.18 3.50
CA ASP A 2 0.08 7.14 4.32
C ASP A 2 -1.38 6.97 3.88
N ILE A 3 -1.82 5.73 3.66
CA ILE A 3 -3.18 5.44 3.17
C ILE A 3 -3.98 4.71 4.25
N ASP A 4 -5.11 5.31 4.62
CA ASP A 4 -6.01 4.81 5.65
C ASP A 4 -7.35 4.36 5.03
N TRP A 5 -7.43 3.08 4.65
CA TRP A 5 -8.67 2.43 4.20
C TRP A 5 -9.17 1.47 5.29
N GLU A 6 -10.25 1.84 5.97
CA GLU A 6 -10.83 1.05 7.07
C GLU A 6 -12.16 0.37 6.71
N TYR A 7 -12.22 -0.85 6.18
CA TYR A 7 -11.18 -1.79 5.76
C TYR A 7 -11.72 -2.47 4.50
N PRO A 8 -10.88 -3.08 3.66
CA PRO A 8 -11.35 -3.96 2.59
C PRO A 8 -12.35 -4.99 3.13
N LYS A 9 -13.54 -5.07 2.51
CA LYS A 9 -14.67 -5.87 3.01
C LYS A 9 -14.77 -7.27 2.40
N ASN A 10 -14.02 -7.52 1.34
CA ASN A 10 -14.05 -8.78 0.59
C ASN A 10 -12.73 -8.95 -0.20
N ASP A 11 -12.57 -10.11 -0.86
CA ASP A 11 -11.37 -10.43 -1.64
C ASP A 11 -11.13 -9.45 -2.81
N GLU A 12 -12.18 -8.91 -3.42
CA GLU A 12 -12.06 -7.94 -4.52
C GLU A 12 -11.47 -6.61 -4.02
N GLU A 13 -11.98 -6.08 -2.91
CA GLU A 13 -11.43 -4.88 -2.28
C GLU A 13 -9.99 -5.10 -1.78
N ALA A 14 -9.67 -6.29 -1.27
CA ALA A 14 -8.30 -6.60 -0.85
C ALA A 14 -7.33 -6.65 -2.04
N ALA A 15 -7.75 -7.19 -3.18
CA ALA A 15 -6.97 -7.15 -4.42
C ALA A 15 -6.84 -5.72 -4.96
N ASN A 16 -7.92 -4.95 -4.92
CA ASN A 16 -7.91 -3.54 -5.34
C ASN A 16 -7.00 -2.68 -4.47
N MET A 17 -6.87 -2.98 -3.18
CA MET A 17 -5.91 -2.30 -2.29
C MET A 17 -4.47 -2.52 -2.76
N VAL A 18 -4.11 -3.73 -3.16
CA VAL A 18 -2.77 -4.02 -3.73
C VAL A 18 -2.55 -3.22 -5.02
N LEU A 19 -3.51 -3.24 -5.93
CA LEU A 19 -3.42 -2.49 -7.19
C LEU A 19 -3.28 -0.98 -6.97
N LEU A 20 -4.06 -0.43 -6.04
CA LEU A 20 -3.98 0.98 -5.66
C LEU A 20 -2.60 1.33 -5.14
N LEU A 21 -2.06 0.54 -4.20
CA LEU A 21 -0.77 0.79 -3.59
C LEU A 21 0.38 0.64 -4.59
N GLN A 22 0.30 -0.33 -5.50
CA GLN A 22 1.27 -0.46 -6.58
C GLN A 22 1.26 0.78 -7.48
N ALA A 23 0.07 1.27 -7.87
CA ALA A 23 -0.03 2.47 -8.68
C ALA A 23 0.55 3.71 -7.96
N VAL A 24 0.34 3.83 -6.65
CA VAL A 24 0.94 4.92 -5.86
C VAL A 24 2.48 4.78 -5.79
N ARG A 25 2.99 3.57 -5.57
CA ARG A 25 4.44 3.29 -5.54
C ARG A 25 5.10 3.67 -6.87
N ASP A 26 4.48 3.27 -7.99
CA ASP A 26 4.97 3.56 -9.35
C ASP A 26 5.07 5.08 -9.59
N GLU A 27 4.05 5.85 -9.17
CA GLU A 27 4.06 7.31 -9.32
C GLU A 27 5.08 7.99 -8.40
N LEU A 28 5.26 7.50 -7.17
CA LEU A 28 6.30 7.99 -6.26
C LEU A 28 7.70 7.76 -6.83
N ASP A 29 7.94 6.59 -7.42
CA ASP A 29 9.22 6.23 -8.01
C ASP A 29 9.49 7.02 -9.30
N SER A 30 8.48 7.18 -10.15
CA SER A 30 8.53 8.01 -11.36
C SER A 30 8.87 9.47 -11.02
N TYR A 31 8.16 10.06 -10.05
CA TYR A 31 8.42 11.41 -9.58
C TYR A 31 9.84 11.55 -9.01
N SER A 32 10.28 10.57 -8.23
CA SER A 32 11.62 10.57 -7.64
C SER A 32 12.73 10.56 -8.69
N ALA A 33 12.59 9.72 -9.71
CA ALA A 33 13.53 9.63 -10.81
C ALA A 33 13.62 10.96 -11.59
N ALA A 34 12.49 11.64 -11.79
CA ALA A 34 12.42 12.89 -12.54
C ALA A 34 12.84 14.13 -11.73
N HIS A 35 12.58 14.16 -10.42
CA HIS A 35 12.59 15.40 -9.64
C HIS A 35 13.29 15.34 -8.29
N ALA A 36 13.65 14.15 -7.79
CA ALA A 36 14.20 13.98 -6.43
C ALA A 36 15.51 13.19 -6.38
N ASN A 37 16.23 13.08 -7.50
CA ASN A 37 17.52 12.40 -7.58
C ASN A 37 17.46 10.95 -7.04
N GLY A 38 16.36 10.24 -7.30
CA GLY A 38 16.17 8.87 -6.85
C GLY A 38 15.92 8.71 -5.34
N TYR A 39 15.50 9.76 -4.63
CA TYR A 39 15.05 9.64 -3.25
C TYR A 39 13.89 8.64 -3.09
N HIS A 40 14.02 7.69 -2.18
CA HIS A 40 12.94 6.73 -1.91
C HIS A 40 11.85 7.35 -1.03
N PHE A 41 10.77 7.85 -1.63
CA PHE A 41 9.63 8.35 -0.87
C PHE A 41 8.91 7.21 -0.15
N GLN A 42 8.52 7.46 1.10
CA GLN A 42 7.84 6.47 1.92
C GLN A 42 6.38 6.28 1.51
N LEU A 43 5.93 5.03 1.52
CA LEU A 43 4.55 4.61 1.38
C LEU A 43 4.17 3.66 2.53
N SER A 44 3.13 4.02 3.27
CA SER A 44 2.63 3.25 4.42
C SER A 44 1.09 3.14 4.42
N ILE A 45 0.57 2.26 5.27
CA ILE A 45 -0.86 2.16 5.56
C ILE A 45 -1.10 2.15 7.07
N ALA A 46 -2.29 2.57 7.48
CA ALA A 46 -2.85 2.18 8.78
C ALA A 46 -3.53 0.80 8.64
N ALA A 47 -2.94 -0.26 9.22
CA ALA A 47 -3.51 -1.60 9.15
C ALA A 47 -4.38 -1.97 10.37
N PRO A 48 -5.45 -2.77 10.17
CA PRO A 48 -6.25 -3.30 11.25
C PRO A 48 -5.49 -4.28 12.14
N ALA A 49 -5.67 -4.17 13.47
CA ALA A 49 -5.26 -5.21 14.41
C ALA A 49 -6.32 -6.32 14.62
N GLY A 50 -7.54 -6.13 14.09
CA GLY A 50 -8.66 -7.06 14.23
C GLY A 50 -8.57 -8.27 13.27
N PRO A 51 -8.66 -9.52 13.73
CA PRO A 51 -8.51 -10.71 12.88
C PRO A 51 -9.51 -10.81 11.73
N SER A 52 -10.74 -10.32 11.91
CA SER A 52 -11.73 -10.30 10.82
C SER A 52 -11.30 -9.44 9.64
N ASN A 53 -10.46 -8.44 9.88
CA ASN A 53 -10.03 -7.48 8.86
C ASN A 53 -8.64 -7.82 8.32
N TYR A 54 -7.64 -8.10 9.17
CA TYR A 54 -6.30 -8.41 8.67
C TYR A 54 -6.23 -9.75 7.92
N ASN A 55 -7.12 -10.72 8.21
CA ASN A 55 -7.18 -11.98 7.47
C ASN A 55 -7.66 -11.82 6.02
N LEU A 56 -8.32 -10.69 5.68
CA LEU A 56 -8.69 -10.38 4.31
C LEU A 56 -7.53 -9.74 3.52
N LEU A 57 -6.58 -9.11 4.22
CA LEU A 57 -5.47 -8.41 3.58
C LEU A 57 -4.51 -9.40 2.89
N LYS A 58 -4.07 -9.04 1.69
CA LYS A 58 -3.00 -9.75 0.97
C LYS A 58 -1.63 -9.34 1.52
N LEU A 59 -1.35 -9.62 2.80
CA LEU A 59 -0.20 -9.08 3.53
C LEU A 59 1.16 -9.31 2.85
N GLN A 60 1.34 -10.45 2.17
CA GLN A 60 2.57 -10.72 1.42
C GLN A 60 2.74 -9.75 0.24
N GLU A 61 1.67 -9.50 -0.51
CA GLU A 61 1.68 -8.59 -1.67
C GLU A 61 1.83 -7.14 -1.20
N LEU A 62 1.12 -6.76 -0.13
CA LEU A 62 1.26 -5.44 0.51
C LEU A 62 2.71 -5.20 0.99
N GLY A 63 3.33 -6.18 1.63
CA GLY A 63 4.71 -6.08 2.11
C GLY A 63 5.77 -6.00 1.01
N ALA A 64 5.43 -6.28 -0.25
CA ALA A 64 6.31 -6.06 -1.39
C ALA A 64 6.29 -4.61 -1.90
N VAL A 65 5.29 -3.82 -1.51
CA VAL A 65 5.04 -2.46 -2.01
C VAL A 65 5.26 -1.41 -0.93
N LEU A 66 4.90 -1.72 0.31
CA LEU A 66 4.92 -0.81 1.45
C LEU A 66 6.28 -0.76 2.15
N ASP A 67 6.59 0.40 2.71
CA ASP A 67 7.73 0.59 3.61
C ASP A 67 7.37 0.25 5.05
N HIS A 68 6.14 0.60 5.48
CA HIS A 68 5.64 0.42 6.83
C HIS A 68 4.15 0.04 6.87
N ILE A 69 3.77 -0.67 7.94
CA ILE A 69 2.41 -1.03 8.35
C ILE A 69 2.24 -0.62 9.81
#